data_AF-A0A0F2HZY3-F1
#
_entry.id   AF-A0A0F2HZY3-F1
#
_cell.length_a   1.000
_cell.length_b   1.000
_cell.length_c   1.000
_cell.angle_alpha   90.00
_cell.angle_beta   90.00
_cell.angle_gamma   90.00
#
_symmetry.space_group_name_H-M   'P 1'
#
loop_
_entity.id
_entity.type
_entity.pdbx_description
1 polymer ?
#
loop_
_entity_poly.entity_id
_entity_poly.type
_entity_poly.pdbx_seq_one_letter_code
_entity_poly.pdbx_strand_id
1 'polypeptide(L)'
;MIYEKSANKKINYISAILTVGVGSIVVFVCFLHFFISFSQIVGSSAKLTEIINSIAQLATAGAFILAVHQYRKNSKKERQEKISMEASLLIKDMADSSDNFKRNDEFSLEEFNGYIVRMENLGTGFHVLYSDLDDDIYKAIVRMHWQNMFFNHLHPTLKNLDIKQLLLQLGNENGELEKIICEAEEHSKGKHFDHYEKTGYILKNASLPDNFQDKIYDAFLFKRYYLDDSELNDLLYGLLSRIDIRFVCPFLAVLDDFQKRT
;
A
#
# COMPACT_ATOMS: atom_id res chain seq x y z
N MET A 1 -13.67 -1.00 -10.10
CA MET A 1 -13.17 -0.78 -11.48
C MET A 1 -11.67 -1.03 -11.45
N ILE A 2 -11.30 -2.30 -11.56
CA ILE A 2 -9.90 -2.77 -11.53
C ILE A 2 -9.31 -2.42 -12.89
N TYR A 3 -8.17 -1.72 -12.91
CA TYR A 3 -7.34 -1.38 -14.07
C TYR A 3 -7.90 -1.91 -15.40
N GLU A 4 -8.77 -1.13 -16.03
CA GLU A 4 -9.19 -1.40 -17.39
C GLU A 4 -7.99 -1.04 -18.27
N LYS A 5 -7.06 -1.99 -18.38
CA LYS A 5 -5.96 -1.93 -19.33
C LYS A 5 -6.62 -1.69 -20.68
N SER A 6 -6.49 -0.47 -21.24
CA SER A 6 -7.03 -0.16 -22.56
C SER A 6 -6.65 -1.33 -23.45
N ALA A 7 -7.64 -2.02 -24.02
CA ALA A 7 -7.40 -3.24 -24.78
C ALA A 7 -6.29 -2.94 -25.77
N ASN A 8 -5.08 -3.43 -25.49
CA ASN A 8 -3.95 -3.20 -26.37
C ASN A 8 -4.39 -3.81 -27.69
N LYS A 9 -4.65 -2.95 -28.70
CA LYS A 9 -4.86 -3.39 -30.08
C LYS A 9 -3.80 -4.44 -30.32
N LYS A 10 -4.19 -5.68 -30.61
CA LYS A 10 -3.26 -6.73 -31.01
C LYS A 10 -2.50 -6.15 -32.20
N ILE A 11 -1.31 -5.61 -31.94
CA ILE A 11 -0.41 -5.14 -32.99
C ILE A 11 -0.10 -6.43 -33.73
N ASN A 12 -0.62 -6.52 -34.94
CA ASN A 12 -0.38 -7.68 -35.78
C ASN A 12 1.10 -7.59 -36.18
N TYR A 13 1.97 -8.21 -35.40
CA TYR A 13 3.43 -8.05 -35.49
C TYR A 13 3.94 -8.29 -36.91
N ILE A 14 3.29 -9.17 -37.67
CA ILE A 14 3.58 -9.43 -39.08
C ILE A 14 3.33 -8.19 -39.95
N SER A 15 2.19 -7.51 -39.77
CA SER A 15 1.87 -6.25 -40.46
C SER A 15 2.83 -5.14 -40.04
N ALA A 16 3.15 -5.01 -38.75
CA ALA A 16 4.08 -3.99 -38.28
C ALA A 16 5.50 -4.20 -38.84
N ILE A 17 5.98 -5.44 -38.86
CA ILE A 17 7.29 -5.81 -39.45
C ILE A 17 7.29 -5.54 -40.97
N LEU A 18 6.21 -5.88 -41.68
CA LEU A 18 6.09 -5.59 -43.12
C LEU A 18 6.07 -4.08 -43.39
N THR A 19 5.31 -3.29 -42.62
CA THR A 19 5.24 -1.84 -42.81
C THR A 19 6.55 -1.16 -42.48
N VAL A 20 7.22 -1.56 -41.39
CA VAL A 20 8.54 -1.03 -41.03
C VAL A 20 9.60 -1.48 -42.05
N GLY A 21 9.56 -2.73 -42.50
CA GLY A 21 10.46 -3.28 -43.52
C GLY A 21 10.32 -2.59 -44.87
N VAL A 22 9.10 -2.43 -45.38
CA VAL A 22 8.84 -1.71 -46.62
C VAL A 22 9.20 -0.23 -46.48
N GLY A 23 8.85 0.40 -45.36
CA GLY A 23 9.20 1.79 -45.07
C GLY A 23 10.71 2.02 -45.03
N SER A 24 11.47 1.10 -44.42
CA SER A 24 12.93 1.19 -44.37
C SER A 24 13.59 0.96 -45.73
N ILE A 25 13.04 0.08 -46.58
CA ILE A 25 13.49 -0.06 -47.98
C ILE A 25 13.24 1.23 -48.76
N VAL A 26 12.05 1.83 -48.64
CA VAL A 26 11.73 3.09 -49.33
C VAL A 26 12.67 4.22 -48.86
N VAL A 27 12.88 4.36 -47.55
CA VAL A 27 13.83 5.34 -46.99
C VAL A 27 15.25 5.08 -47.49
N PHE A 28 15.68 3.83 -47.58
CA PHE A 28 16.99 3.45 -48.09
C PHE A 28 17.15 3.78 -49.58
N VAL A 29 16.13 3.52 -50.41
CA VAL A 29 16.14 3.85 -51.84
C VAL A 29 16.12 5.37 -52.05
N CYS A 30 15.29 6.11 -51.29
CA CYS A 30 15.28 7.58 -51.32
C CYS A 30 16.63 8.17 -50.88
N PHE A 31 17.26 7.58 -49.85
CA PHE A 31 18.59 7.97 -49.40
C PHE A 31 19.64 7.73 -50.48
N LEU A 32 19.65 6.56 -51.12
CA LEU A 32 20.55 6.25 -52.24
C LEU A 32 20.33 7.20 -53.42
N HIS A 33 19.08 7.51 -53.76
CA HIS A 33 18.77 8.42 -54.86
C HIS A 33 19.20 9.87 -54.54
N PHE A 34 18.92 10.34 -53.32
CA PHE A 34 19.40 11.63 -52.83
C PHE A 34 20.93 11.68 -52.87
N PHE A 35 21.60 10.61 -52.44
CA PHE A 35 23.05 10.49 -52.44
C PHE A 35 23.67 10.55 -53.84
N ILE A 36 23.10 9.81 -54.80
CA ILE A 36 23.55 9.83 -56.20
C ILE A 36 23.35 11.23 -56.81
N SER A 37 22.16 11.82 -56.65
CA SER A 37 21.85 13.16 -57.17
C SER A 37 22.71 14.25 -56.52
N PHE A 38 22.99 14.16 -55.23
CA PHE A 38 23.86 15.09 -54.51
C PHE A 38 25.33 14.97 -54.97
N SER A 39 25.82 13.74 -55.19
CA SER A 39 27.18 13.51 -55.71
C SER A 39 27.42 14.14 -57.09
N GLN A 40 26.37 14.20 -57.93
CA GLN A 40 26.41 14.82 -59.25
C GLN A 40 26.41 16.35 -59.17
N ILE A 41 25.74 16.94 -58.17
CA ILE A 41 25.64 18.41 -58.00
C ILE A 41 26.90 18.99 -57.36
N VAL A 42 27.52 18.29 -56.40
CA VAL A 42 28.65 18.83 -55.62
C VAL A 42 30.02 18.63 -56.28
N GLY A 43 30.08 17.86 -57.37
CA GLY A 43 31.25 17.75 -58.26
C GLY A 43 32.59 17.54 -57.54
N SER A 44 32.94 16.28 -57.26
CA SER A 44 34.23 15.77 -56.72
C SER A 44 34.92 16.50 -55.54
N SER A 45 34.40 17.61 -55.04
CA SER A 45 35.10 18.52 -54.11
C SER A 45 34.66 18.37 -52.65
N ALA A 46 33.44 17.90 -52.38
CA ALA A 46 33.10 17.37 -51.07
C ALA A 46 33.55 15.92 -51.00
N LYS A 47 34.56 15.62 -50.19
CA LYS A 47 34.98 14.24 -49.97
C LYS A 47 33.80 13.50 -49.35
N LEU A 48 33.28 12.51 -50.08
CA LEU A 48 32.17 11.63 -49.69
C LEU A 48 32.31 11.06 -48.25
N THR A 49 33.54 10.94 -47.77
CA THR A 49 33.90 10.60 -46.39
C THR A 49 33.42 11.62 -45.35
N GLU A 50 33.36 12.91 -45.65
CA GLU A 50 32.98 13.99 -44.72
C GLU A 50 31.46 13.98 -44.44
N ILE A 51 30.64 13.70 -45.45
CA ILE A 51 29.19 13.57 -45.30
C ILE A 51 28.85 12.30 -44.50
N ILE A 52 29.49 11.18 -44.84
CA ILE A 52 29.33 9.92 -44.10
C ILE A 52 29.79 10.09 -42.64
N ASN A 53 30.93 10.76 -42.41
CA ASN A 53 31.40 11.06 -41.05
C ASN A 53 30.42 11.95 -40.30
N SER A 54 29.83 12.96 -40.95
CA SER A 54 28.84 13.85 -40.32
C SER A 54 27.55 13.12 -39.95
N ILE A 55 27.04 12.25 -40.83
CA ILE A 55 25.87 11.40 -40.56
C ILE A 55 26.18 10.40 -39.43
N ALA A 56 27.37 9.79 -39.45
CA ALA A 56 27.81 8.88 -38.40
C ALA A 56 27.88 9.59 -37.04
N GLN A 57 28.43 10.80 -36.98
CA GLN A 57 28.49 11.60 -35.75
C GLN A 57 27.09 11.98 -35.24
N LEU A 58 26.15 12.35 -36.12
CA LEU A 58 24.76 12.60 -35.75
C LEU A 58 24.06 11.34 -35.22
N ALA A 59 24.29 10.18 -35.85
CA ALA A 59 23.77 8.90 -35.39
C ALA A 59 24.35 8.51 -34.02
N THR A 60 25.65 8.71 -33.80
CA THR A 60 26.31 8.49 -32.51
C THR A 60 25.74 9.42 -31.43
N ALA A 61 25.56 10.71 -31.71
CA ALA A 61 24.93 11.65 -30.78
C ALA A 61 23.49 11.22 -30.43
N GLY A 62 22.71 10.80 -31.44
CA GLY A 62 21.37 10.26 -31.25
C GLY A 62 21.35 9.00 -30.37
N ALA A 63 22.28 8.07 -30.61
CA ALA A 63 22.44 6.86 -29.80
C ALA A 63 22.80 7.18 -28.35
N PHE A 64 23.67 8.17 -28.11
CA PHE A 64 23.99 8.63 -26.75
C PHE A 64 22.78 9.24 -26.04
N ILE A 65 22.00 10.08 -26.73
CA ILE A 65 20.78 10.67 -26.15
C ILE A 65 19.79 9.56 -25.76
N LEU A 66 19.58 8.58 -26.63
CA LEU A 66 18.71 7.43 -26.36
C LEU A 66 19.25 6.57 -25.20
N ALA A 67 20.56 6.34 -25.16
CA ALA A 67 21.19 5.60 -24.07
C ALA A 67 21.02 6.31 -22.72
N VAL A 68 21.21 7.63 -22.66
CA VAL A 68 20.97 8.44 -21.46
C VAL A 68 19.50 8.41 -21.05
N HIS A 69 18.58 8.53 -22.02
CA HIS A 69 17.15 8.44 -21.76
C HIS A 69 16.77 7.07 -21.18
N GLN A 70 17.27 5.99 -21.77
CA GLN A 70 17.02 4.62 -21.31
C GLN A 70 17.64 4.36 -19.93
N TYR A 71 18.85 4.87 -19.67
CA TYR A 71 19.50 4.76 -18.36
C TYR A 71 18.65 5.43 -17.27
N ARG A 72 18.19 6.67 -17.48
CA ARG A 72 17.33 7.37 -16.52
C ARG A 72 16.01 6.63 -16.27
N LYS A 73 15.41 6.09 -17.33
CA LYS A 73 14.18 5.30 -17.24
C LYS A 73 14.39 4.01 -16.44
N ASN A 74 15.48 3.29 -16.70
CA ASN A 74 15.80 2.05 -16.00
C ASN A 74 16.11 2.33 -14.52
N SER A 75 16.90 3.37 -14.23
CA SER A 75 17.21 3.78 -12.85
C SER A 75 15.95 4.15 -12.06
N LYS A 76 15.01 4.87 -12.67
CA LYS A 76 13.70 5.17 -12.04
C LYS A 76 12.93 3.88 -11.73
N LYS A 77 12.89 2.94 -12.68
CA LYS A 77 12.21 1.65 -12.49
C LYS A 77 12.85 0.82 -11.37
N GLU A 78 14.17 0.72 -11.34
CA GLU A 78 14.90 0.01 -10.28
C GLU A 78 14.63 0.61 -8.90
N ARG A 79 14.56 1.95 -8.80
CA ARG A 79 14.17 2.63 -7.57
C ARG A 79 12.75 2.24 -7.14
N GLN A 80 11.77 2.31 -8.05
CA GLN A 80 10.37 1.96 -7.75
C GLN A 80 10.22 0.50 -7.32
N GLU A 81 10.93 -0.42 -7.98
CA GLU A 81 10.97 -1.83 -7.62
C GLU A 81 11.52 -2.05 -6.20
N LYS A 82 12.63 -1.39 -5.86
CA LYS A 82 13.23 -1.50 -4.52
C LYS A 82 12.32 -0.94 -3.43
N ILE A 83 11.71 0.23 -3.66
CA ILE A 83 10.76 0.84 -2.72
C ILE A 83 9.55 -0.06 -2.52
N SER A 84 9.00 -0.61 -3.60
CA SER A 84 7.86 -1.53 -3.55
C SER A 84 8.17 -2.82 -2.80
N MET A 85 9.36 -3.37 -2.99
CA MET A 85 9.83 -4.55 -2.25
C MET A 85 9.93 -4.26 -0.76
N GLU A 86 10.55 -3.14 -0.37
CA GLU A 86 10.70 -2.75 1.03
C GLU A 86 9.33 -2.47 1.69
N ALA A 87 8.44 -1.76 1.00
CA ALA A 87 7.07 -1.54 1.48
C ALA A 87 6.31 -2.87 1.69
N SER A 88 6.51 -3.83 0.79
CA SER A 88 5.90 -5.17 0.91
C SER A 88 6.49 -5.98 2.08
N LEU A 89 7.78 -5.80 2.39
CA LEU A 89 8.39 -6.40 3.58
C LEU A 89 7.79 -5.81 4.86
N LEU A 90 7.64 -4.49 4.95
CA LEU A 90 6.99 -3.85 6.09
C LEU A 90 5.53 -4.32 6.28
N ILE A 91 4.78 -4.47 5.17
CA ILE A 91 3.42 -5.03 5.24
C ILE A 91 3.43 -6.47 5.76
N LYS A 92 4.41 -7.28 5.35
CA LYS A 92 4.56 -8.63 5.87
C LYS A 92 4.84 -8.62 7.38
N ASP A 93 5.73 -7.74 7.84
CA ASP A 93 6.02 -7.59 9.26
C ASP A 93 4.81 -7.12 10.07
N MET A 94 3.93 -6.28 9.48
CA MET A 94 2.64 -5.91 10.08
C MET A 94 1.68 -7.10 10.20
N ALA A 95 1.60 -7.93 9.15
CA ALA A 95 0.79 -9.14 9.16
C ALA A 95 1.30 -10.12 10.22
N ASP A 96 2.61 -10.37 10.25
CA ASP A 96 3.26 -11.25 11.23
C ASP A 96 3.08 -10.70 12.66
N SER A 97 3.19 -9.38 12.86
CA SER A 97 2.93 -8.74 14.16
C SER A 97 1.48 -8.96 14.61
N SER A 98 0.51 -8.83 13.69
CA SER A 98 -0.90 -9.04 13.98
C SER A 98 -1.20 -10.51 14.31
N ASP A 99 -0.66 -11.43 13.52
CA ASP A 99 -0.84 -12.86 13.74
C ASP A 99 -0.19 -13.34 15.04
N ASN A 100 0.96 -12.78 15.41
CA ASN A 100 1.62 -13.08 16.68
C ASN A 100 0.82 -12.53 17.86
N PHE A 101 0.31 -11.31 17.75
CA PHE A 101 -0.53 -10.71 18.79
C PHE A 101 -1.82 -11.52 19.01
N LYS A 102 -2.45 -11.98 17.93
CA LYS A 102 -3.65 -12.83 17.99
C LYS A 102 -3.41 -14.17 18.70
N ARG A 103 -2.21 -14.74 18.60
CA ARG A 103 -1.84 -16.01 19.24
C ARG A 103 -1.42 -15.84 20.71
N ASN A 104 -1.30 -14.60 21.18
CA ASN A 104 -0.94 -14.36 22.57
C ASN A 104 -2.16 -14.66 23.45
N ASP A 105 -2.08 -15.76 24.20
CA ASP A 105 -3.13 -16.22 25.12
C ASP A 105 -3.20 -15.40 26.42
N GLU A 106 -2.30 -14.42 26.61
CA GLU A 106 -2.26 -13.51 27.77
C GLU A 106 -2.46 -12.06 27.32
N PHE A 107 -3.69 -11.71 26.90
CA PHE A 107 -4.00 -10.32 26.52
C PHE A 107 -3.94 -9.40 27.76
N SER A 108 -2.90 -8.56 27.80
CA SER A 108 -2.68 -7.53 28.80
C SER A 108 -2.64 -6.12 28.18
N LEU A 109 -2.77 -5.09 29.02
CA LEU A 109 -2.70 -3.70 28.55
C LEU A 109 -1.29 -3.33 28.08
N GLU A 110 -0.25 -3.92 28.68
CA GLU A 110 1.14 -3.75 28.27
C GLU A 110 1.39 -4.36 26.89
N GLU A 111 0.87 -5.57 26.66
CA GLU A 111 0.93 -6.24 25.36
C GLU A 111 0.17 -5.46 24.28
N PHE A 112 -1.02 -4.95 24.61
CA PHE A 112 -1.77 -4.09 23.69
C PHE A 112 -1.01 -2.81 23.33
N ASN A 113 -0.48 -2.09 24.32
CA ASN A 113 0.32 -0.89 24.07
C ASN A 113 1.58 -1.19 23.25
N GLY A 114 2.29 -2.27 23.58
CA GLY A 114 3.47 -2.71 22.83
C GLY A 114 3.14 -3.04 21.38
N TYR A 115 2.00 -3.70 21.14
CA TYR A 115 1.49 -3.98 19.81
C TYR A 115 1.15 -2.70 19.04
N ILE A 116 0.44 -1.76 19.65
CA ILE A 116 0.10 -0.46 19.04
C ILE A 116 1.37 0.28 18.62
N VAL A 117 2.34 0.46 19.52
CA VAL A 117 3.61 1.14 19.23
C VAL A 117 4.37 0.47 18.10
N ARG A 118 4.41 -0.88 18.07
CA ARG A 118 5.05 -1.62 16.99
C ARG A 118 4.38 -1.37 15.64
N MET A 119 3.05 -1.45 15.60
CA MET A 119 2.27 -1.20 14.39
C MET A 119 2.39 0.24 13.91
N GLU A 120 2.49 1.22 14.81
CA GLU A 120 2.74 2.62 14.46
C GLU A 120 4.11 2.83 13.81
N ASN A 121 5.15 2.22 14.36
CA ASN A 121 6.50 2.30 13.78
C ASN A 121 6.55 1.69 12.37
N LEU A 122 5.93 0.51 12.19
CA LEU A 122 5.82 -0.12 10.88
C LEU A 122 4.99 0.75 9.92
N GLY A 123 3.87 1.30 10.41
CA GLY A 123 2.96 2.13 9.62
C GLY A 123 3.63 3.42 9.14
N THR A 124 4.41 4.05 10.00
CA THR A 124 5.20 5.24 9.66
C THR A 124 6.18 4.94 8.53
N GLY A 125 6.97 3.86 8.66
CA GLY A 125 7.92 3.46 7.63
C GLY A 125 7.24 3.13 6.30
N PHE A 126 6.13 2.42 6.37
CA PHE A 126 5.33 2.07 5.20
C PHE A 126 4.77 3.29 4.49
N HIS A 127 4.15 4.23 5.21
CA HIS A 127 3.53 5.41 4.60
C HIS A 127 4.53 6.28 3.86
N VAL A 128 5.74 6.43 4.41
CA VAL A 128 6.83 7.15 3.73
C VAL A 128 7.15 6.48 2.40
N LEU A 129 7.41 5.16 2.40
CA LEU A 129 7.74 4.43 1.17
C LEU A 129 6.59 4.41 0.16
N TYR A 130 5.36 4.23 0.65
CA TYR A 130 4.17 4.18 -0.20
C TYR A 130 3.88 5.52 -0.87
N SER A 131 4.11 6.64 -0.18
CA SER A 131 3.97 7.99 -0.74
C SER A 131 4.99 8.29 -1.84
N ASP A 132 6.14 7.61 -1.80
CA ASP A 132 7.24 7.73 -2.76
C ASP A 132 7.06 6.88 -4.03
N LEU A 133 6.04 6.01 -4.04
CA LEU A 133 5.70 5.19 -5.20
C LEU A 133 4.94 6.02 -6.25
N ASP A 134 5.33 5.87 -7.51
CA ASP A 134 4.54 6.41 -8.63
C ASP A 134 3.22 5.64 -8.77
N ASP A 135 2.16 6.27 -9.29
CA ASP A 135 0.90 5.58 -9.61
C ASP A 135 1.06 4.64 -10.81
N ASP A 136 1.64 3.47 -10.55
CA ASP A 136 1.89 2.41 -11.51
C ASP A 136 1.59 1.01 -10.92
N ILE A 137 2.09 -0.03 -11.59
CA ILE A 137 1.88 -1.42 -11.18
C ILE A 137 2.49 -1.74 -9.81
N TYR A 138 3.62 -1.11 -9.45
CA TYR A 138 4.28 -1.36 -8.17
C TYR A 138 3.42 -0.87 -7.01
N LYS A 139 2.88 0.35 -7.12
CA LYS A 139 1.96 0.88 -6.11
C LYS A 139 0.67 0.06 -6.02
N ALA A 140 0.13 -0.41 -7.14
CA ALA A 140 -1.02 -1.31 -7.15
C ALA A 140 -0.75 -2.64 -6.42
N ILE A 141 0.43 -3.25 -6.62
CA ILE A 141 0.85 -4.46 -5.90
C ILE A 141 0.93 -4.20 -4.40
N VAL A 142 1.55 -3.09 -4.00
CA VAL A 142 1.67 -2.71 -2.59
C VAL A 142 0.30 -2.46 -1.96
N ARG A 143 -0.63 -1.80 -2.65
CA ARG A 143 -2.04 -1.66 -2.21
C ARG A 143 -2.67 -3.03 -1.94
N MET A 144 -2.53 -3.99 -2.86
CA MET A 144 -3.09 -5.33 -2.70
C MET A 144 -2.51 -6.07 -1.49
N HIS A 145 -1.19 -5.97 -1.27
CA HIS A 145 -0.57 -6.56 -0.09
C HIS A 145 -1.06 -5.90 1.20
N TRP A 146 -1.18 -4.58 1.22
CA TRP A 146 -1.68 -3.85 2.38
C TRP A 146 -3.13 -4.23 2.69
N GLN A 147 -3.99 -4.28 1.67
CA GLN A 147 -5.39 -4.73 1.82
C GLN A 147 -5.47 -6.17 2.37
N ASN A 148 -4.63 -7.07 1.86
CA ASN A 148 -4.55 -8.44 2.39
C ASN A 148 -4.15 -8.44 3.88
N MET A 149 -3.10 -7.71 4.24
CA MET A 149 -2.68 -7.54 5.63
C MET A 149 -3.82 -7.01 6.50
N PHE A 150 -4.49 -5.95 6.04
CA PHE A 150 -5.55 -5.29 6.78
C PHE A 150 -6.75 -6.21 7.02
N PHE A 151 -7.33 -6.78 5.95
CA PHE A 151 -8.59 -7.52 6.04
C PHE A 151 -8.42 -8.95 6.57
N ASN A 152 -7.27 -9.59 6.35
CA ASN A 152 -7.07 -11.00 6.72
C ASN A 152 -6.26 -11.19 8.00
N HIS A 153 -5.44 -10.20 8.41
CA HIS A 153 -4.58 -10.32 9.59
C HIS A 153 -4.96 -9.31 10.67
N LEU A 154 -4.93 -8.01 10.35
CA LEU A 154 -5.13 -6.95 11.34
C LEU A 154 -6.57 -6.89 11.87
N HIS A 155 -7.55 -6.70 10.98
CA HIS A 155 -8.95 -6.54 11.37
C HIS A 155 -9.49 -7.74 12.18
N PRO A 156 -9.28 -9.01 11.77
CA PRO A 156 -9.70 -10.15 12.57
C PRO A 156 -9.05 -10.22 13.95
N THR A 157 -7.82 -9.71 14.09
CA THR A 157 -7.11 -9.66 15.37
C THR A 157 -7.73 -8.59 16.28
N LEU A 158 -7.94 -7.38 15.77
CA LEU A 158 -8.50 -6.27 16.53
C LEU A 158 -9.97 -6.46 16.92
N LYS A 159 -10.76 -7.12 16.06
CA LYS A 159 -12.18 -7.35 16.32
C LYS A 159 -12.42 -8.37 17.43
N ASN A 160 -11.54 -9.36 17.55
CA ASN A 160 -11.72 -10.51 18.44
C ASN A 160 -10.81 -10.44 19.68
N LEU A 161 -10.44 -9.25 20.14
CA LEU A 161 -9.67 -9.08 21.37
C LEU A 161 -10.48 -9.59 22.57
N ASP A 162 -9.88 -10.49 23.35
CA ASP A 162 -10.52 -11.04 24.54
C ASP A 162 -10.32 -10.12 25.75
N ILE A 163 -11.25 -9.19 25.91
CA ILE A 163 -11.25 -8.22 27.01
C ILE A 163 -11.40 -8.91 28.38
N LYS A 164 -11.94 -10.13 28.44
CA LYS A 164 -12.12 -10.84 29.71
C LYS A 164 -10.77 -11.08 30.41
N GLN A 165 -9.77 -11.53 29.66
CA GLN A 165 -8.43 -11.78 30.22
C GLN A 165 -7.81 -10.50 30.79
N LEU A 166 -7.94 -9.38 30.06
CA LEU A 166 -7.50 -8.08 30.54
C LEU A 166 -8.17 -7.71 31.87
N LEU A 167 -9.49 -7.89 31.99
CA LEU A 167 -10.22 -7.54 33.20
C LEU A 167 -9.87 -8.44 34.39
N LEU A 168 -9.63 -9.73 34.15
CA LEU A 168 -9.13 -10.67 35.17
C LEU A 168 -7.76 -10.21 35.70
N GLN A 169 -6.85 -9.80 34.83
CA GLN A 169 -5.54 -9.26 35.23
C GLN A 169 -5.64 -7.94 36.00
N LEU A 170 -6.69 -7.15 35.76
CA LEU A 170 -6.98 -5.92 36.50
C LEU A 170 -7.61 -6.17 37.89
N GLY A 171 -7.82 -7.43 38.26
CA GLY A 171 -8.31 -7.83 39.59
C GLY A 171 -9.83 -8.02 39.70
N ASN A 172 -10.55 -8.08 38.58
CA ASN A 172 -11.99 -8.38 38.61
C ASN A 172 -12.23 -9.86 38.91
N GLU A 173 -13.25 -10.15 39.72
CA GLU A 173 -13.63 -11.53 40.04
C GLU A 173 -14.28 -12.23 38.84
N ASN A 174 -13.84 -13.45 38.53
CA ASN A 174 -14.32 -14.19 37.35
C ASN A 174 -15.85 -14.38 37.36
N GLY A 175 -16.45 -14.64 38.52
CA GLY A 175 -17.91 -14.84 38.62
C GLY A 175 -18.73 -13.60 38.27
N GLU A 176 -18.25 -12.41 38.64
CA GLU A 176 -18.88 -11.13 38.31
C GLU A 176 -18.70 -10.81 36.81
N LEU A 177 -17.50 -11.06 36.28
CA LEU A 177 -17.21 -10.86 34.86
C LEU A 177 -18.08 -11.73 33.94
N GLU A 178 -18.27 -13.02 34.27
CA GLU A 178 -19.14 -13.90 33.47
C GLU A 178 -20.56 -13.35 33.40
N LYS A 179 -21.08 -12.84 34.52
CA LYS A 179 -22.41 -12.21 34.57
C LYS A 179 -22.46 -10.97 33.68
N ILE A 180 -21.48 -10.07 33.79
CA ILE A 180 -21.40 -8.86 32.97
C ILE A 180 -21.30 -9.21 31.48
N ILE A 181 -20.54 -10.24 31.11
CA ILE A 181 -20.38 -10.69 29.72
C ILE A 181 -21.71 -11.23 29.18
N CYS A 182 -22.44 -12.04 29.96
CA CYS A 182 -23.76 -12.52 29.55
C CYS A 182 -24.76 -11.37 29.35
N GLU A 183 -24.81 -10.41 30.28
CA GLU A 183 -25.67 -9.22 30.18
C GLU A 183 -25.27 -8.35 28.96
N ALA A 184 -23.97 -8.21 28.70
CA ALA A 184 -23.45 -7.48 27.55
C ALA A 184 -23.85 -8.14 26.21
N GLU A 185 -23.86 -9.48 26.15
CA GLU A 185 -24.30 -10.22 24.96
C GLU A 185 -25.77 -9.96 24.67
N GLU A 186 -26.63 -10.04 25.68
CA GLU A 186 -28.05 -9.70 25.54
C GLU A 186 -28.25 -8.25 25.12
N HIS A 187 -27.50 -7.32 25.74
CA HIS A 187 -27.57 -5.89 25.45
C HIS A 187 -27.12 -5.53 24.02
N SER A 188 -26.11 -6.24 23.50
CA SER A 188 -25.57 -6.00 22.16
C SER A 188 -26.40 -6.62 21.03
N LYS A 189 -27.25 -7.60 21.35
CA LYS A 189 -27.94 -8.44 20.36
C LYS A 189 -28.83 -7.59 19.45
N GLY A 190 -28.62 -7.71 18.14
CA GLY A 190 -29.41 -7.01 17.12
C GLY A 190 -29.03 -5.53 16.92
N LYS A 191 -28.00 -5.02 17.60
CA LYS A 191 -27.44 -3.69 17.33
C LYS A 191 -26.50 -3.72 16.12
N HIS A 192 -26.36 -2.58 15.44
CA HIS A 192 -25.55 -2.46 14.22
C HIS A 192 -24.05 -2.68 14.48
N PHE A 193 -23.55 -2.22 15.63
CA PHE A 193 -22.17 -2.45 16.09
C PHE A 193 -22.18 -3.29 17.38
N ASP A 194 -22.65 -4.53 17.26
CA ASP A 194 -22.78 -5.48 18.37
C ASP A 194 -21.50 -5.61 19.23
N HIS A 195 -20.32 -5.79 18.61
CA HIS A 195 -19.05 -5.95 19.33
C HIS A 195 -18.64 -4.68 20.08
N TYR A 196 -18.91 -3.50 19.51
CA TYR A 196 -18.67 -2.21 20.15
C TYR A 196 -19.57 -2.00 21.36
N GLU A 197 -20.86 -2.30 21.20
CA GLU A 197 -21.86 -2.17 22.26
C GLU A 197 -21.59 -3.16 23.40
N LYS A 198 -21.19 -4.40 23.08
CA LYS A 198 -20.76 -5.40 24.05
C LYS A 198 -19.54 -4.90 24.83
N THR A 199 -18.51 -4.45 24.12
CA THR A 199 -17.27 -3.92 24.72
C THR A 199 -17.54 -2.71 25.61
N GLY A 200 -18.37 -1.78 25.15
CA GLY A 200 -18.78 -0.59 25.88
C GLY A 200 -19.58 -0.92 27.14
N TYR A 201 -20.45 -1.93 27.09
CA TYR A 201 -21.17 -2.39 28.27
C TYR A 201 -20.23 -3.03 29.29
N ILE A 202 -19.33 -3.91 28.84
CA ILE A 202 -18.35 -4.59 29.70
C ILE A 202 -17.48 -3.56 30.43
N LEU A 203 -16.85 -2.64 29.70
CA LEU A 203 -15.94 -1.66 30.30
C LEU A 203 -16.64 -0.65 31.24
N LYS A 204 -17.94 -0.37 31.04
CA LYS A 204 -18.71 0.51 31.94
C LYS A 204 -19.10 -0.15 33.26
N ASN A 205 -19.34 -1.46 33.24
CA ASN A 205 -19.82 -2.21 34.40
C ASN A 205 -18.71 -2.99 35.11
N ALA A 206 -17.54 -3.15 34.48
CA ALA A 206 -16.37 -3.73 35.12
C ALA A 206 -15.75 -2.76 36.14
N SER A 207 -15.15 -3.31 37.19
CA SER A 207 -14.36 -2.54 38.17
C SER A 207 -13.01 -2.20 37.55
N LEU A 208 -12.91 -1.02 36.95
CA LEU A 208 -11.68 -0.50 36.37
C LEU A 208 -10.93 0.37 37.40
N PRO A 209 -9.58 0.28 37.48
CA PRO A 209 -8.79 1.21 38.27
C PRO A 209 -9.00 2.67 37.84
N ASP A 210 -8.96 3.62 38.78
CA ASP A 210 -9.13 5.06 38.48
C ASP A 210 -8.13 5.59 37.43
N ASN A 211 -6.92 5.00 37.36
CA ASN A 211 -5.87 5.34 36.41
C ASN A 211 -5.85 4.47 35.15
N PHE A 212 -6.91 3.69 34.87
CA PHE A 212 -6.97 2.82 33.71
C PHE A 212 -6.78 3.58 32.40
N GLN A 213 -7.34 4.79 32.31
CA GLN A 213 -7.23 5.65 31.12
C GLN A 213 -5.80 6.12 30.87
N ASP A 214 -5.07 6.50 31.93
CA ASP A 214 -3.70 7.02 31.84
C ASP A 214 -2.69 5.96 31.39
N LYS A 215 -3.04 4.68 31.51
CA LYS A 215 -2.18 3.56 31.12
C LYS A 215 -2.28 3.23 29.63
N ILE A 216 -3.28 3.74 28.93
CA ILE A 216 -3.47 3.47 27.50
C ILE A 216 -2.62 4.47 26.71
N TYR A 217 -1.75 3.97 25.84
CA TYR A 217 -0.90 4.83 25.03
C TYR A 217 -1.73 5.57 23.97
N ASP A 218 -1.27 6.76 23.59
CA ASP A 218 -1.89 7.51 22.51
C ASP A 218 -1.77 6.72 21.20
N ALA A 219 -2.89 6.20 20.72
CA ALA A 219 -2.98 5.43 19.48
C ALA A 219 -3.27 6.33 18.26
N PHE A 220 -2.93 7.63 18.32
CA PHE A 220 -3.21 8.59 17.25
C PHE A 220 -2.65 8.14 15.90
N LEU A 221 -1.37 7.76 15.83
CA LEU A 221 -0.76 7.35 14.57
C LEU A 221 -1.32 6.01 14.09
N PHE A 222 -1.61 5.10 15.01
CA PHE A 222 -2.25 3.83 14.69
C PHE A 222 -3.62 4.04 14.04
N LYS A 223 -4.45 4.90 14.65
CA LYS A 223 -5.76 5.26 14.10
C LYS A 223 -5.63 5.90 12.73
N ARG A 224 -4.69 6.83 12.57
CA ARG A 224 -4.45 7.50 11.29
C ARG A 224 -4.04 6.52 10.17
N TYR A 225 -3.11 5.61 10.44
CA TYR A 225 -2.56 4.74 9.42
C TYR A 225 -3.39 3.50 9.10
N TYR A 226 -4.27 3.08 10.01
CA TYR A 226 -5.02 1.84 9.85
C TYR A 226 -6.54 1.99 9.98
N LEU A 227 -7.06 3.09 10.51
CA LEU A 227 -8.48 3.21 10.85
C LEU A 227 -9.15 4.50 10.34
N ASP A 228 -8.38 5.44 9.76
CA ASP A 228 -8.90 6.69 9.21
C ASP A 228 -9.25 6.52 7.72
N ASP A 229 -10.55 6.56 7.41
CA ASP A 229 -11.08 6.42 6.04
C ASP A 229 -10.45 7.41 5.05
N SER A 230 -10.10 8.62 5.50
CA SER A 230 -9.54 9.66 4.64
C SER A 230 -8.11 9.35 4.20
N GLU A 231 -7.28 8.86 5.13
CA GLU A 231 -5.89 8.47 4.89
C GLU A 231 -5.81 7.13 4.15
N LEU A 232 -6.78 6.25 4.36
CA LEU A 232 -6.85 4.93 3.74
C LEU A 232 -7.46 4.93 2.33
N ASN A 233 -8.02 6.04 1.86
CA ASN A 233 -8.74 6.09 0.59
C ASN A 233 -7.90 5.58 -0.60
N ASP A 234 -6.62 5.92 -0.65
CA ASP A 234 -5.72 5.42 -1.70
C ASP A 234 -5.36 3.94 -1.53
N LEU A 235 -5.21 3.48 -0.28
CA LEU A 235 -4.90 2.08 0.04
C LEU A 235 -6.10 1.17 -0.21
N LEU A 236 -7.32 1.69 -0.03
CA LEU A 236 -8.58 0.99 -0.27
C LEU A 236 -9.10 1.20 -1.69
N TYR A 237 -8.31 1.83 -2.56
CA TYR A 237 -8.71 2.08 -3.93
C TYR A 237 -9.18 0.80 -4.64
N GLY A 238 -10.38 0.88 -5.22
CA GLY A 238 -11.02 -0.25 -5.90
C GLY A 238 -11.90 -1.13 -5.00
N LEU A 239 -11.84 -0.95 -3.68
CA LEU A 239 -12.79 -1.50 -2.73
C LEU A 239 -13.90 -0.46 -2.48
N LEU A 240 -15.15 -0.91 -2.38
CA LEU A 240 -16.28 -0.05 -1.94
C LEU A 240 -16.40 -0.01 -0.41
N SER A 241 -15.34 -0.40 0.28
CA SER A 241 -15.30 -0.49 1.74
C SER A 241 -14.93 0.86 2.33
N ARG A 242 -15.71 1.32 3.31
CA ARG A 242 -15.32 2.38 4.23
C ARG A 242 -14.93 1.77 5.56
N ILE A 243 -13.94 2.35 6.21
CA ILE A 243 -13.49 1.86 7.51
C ILE A 243 -14.23 2.61 8.62
N ASP A 244 -14.93 1.86 9.47
CA ASP A 244 -15.50 2.36 10.71
C ASP A 244 -14.79 1.69 11.88
N ILE A 245 -14.13 2.49 12.73
CA ILE A 245 -13.38 2.00 13.88
C ILE A 245 -14.25 1.17 14.84
N ARG A 246 -15.54 1.48 14.97
CA ARG A 246 -16.47 0.73 15.83
C ARG A 246 -16.69 -0.70 15.35
N PHE A 247 -16.51 -0.93 14.06
CA PHE A 247 -16.60 -2.26 13.47
C PHE A 247 -15.24 -2.97 13.48
N VAL A 248 -14.16 -2.24 13.13
CA VAL A 248 -12.83 -2.84 12.92
C VAL A 248 -12.05 -3.05 14.21
N CYS A 249 -12.09 -2.09 15.14
CA CYS A 249 -11.41 -2.16 16.42
C CYS A 249 -12.34 -1.65 17.54
N PRO A 250 -13.36 -2.45 17.93
CA PRO A 250 -14.39 -2.04 18.88
C PRO A 250 -13.81 -1.62 20.24
N PHE A 251 -12.76 -2.31 20.71
CA PHE A 251 -12.07 -1.98 21.95
C PHE A 251 -11.48 -0.58 21.93
N LEU A 252 -10.66 -0.26 20.92
CA LEU A 252 -10.06 1.07 20.80
C LEU A 252 -11.11 2.16 20.59
N ALA A 253 -12.19 1.88 19.84
CA ALA A 253 -13.29 2.81 19.67
C ALA A 253 -13.94 3.19 21.02
N VAL A 254 -14.15 2.21 21.90
CA VAL A 254 -14.71 2.46 23.24
C VAL A 254 -13.74 3.24 24.10
N LEU A 255 -12.44 2.93 24.05
CA LEU A 255 -11.40 3.66 24.80
C LEU A 255 -11.32 5.13 24.37
N ASP A 256 -11.34 5.40 23.06
CA ASP A 256 -11.40 6.76 22.51
C ASP A 256 -12.64 7.53 23.01
N ASP A 257 -13.79 6.86 23.08
CA ASP A 257 -15.04 7.45 23.57
C ASP A 257 -15.00 7.72 25.08
N PHE A 258 -14.26 6.92 25.86
CA PHE A 258 -14.01 7.17 27.27
C PHE A 258 -13.13 8.41 27.48
N GLN A 259 -12.04 8.54 26.70
CA GLN A 259 -11.10 9.66 26.80
C GLN A 259 -11.68 11.00 26.35
N LYS A 260 -12.71 11.01 25.50
CA LYS A 260 -13.40 12.24 25.05
C LYS A 260 -14.48 12.75 26.02
N ARG A 261 -14.87 11.94 27.02
CA ARG A 261 -15.97 12.26 27.96
C ARG A 261 -15.49 12.83 29.29
N THR A 262 -14.18 12.86 29.52
CA THR A 262 -13.49 13.56 30.60
C THR A 262 -13.02 14.94 30.15
#